data_AF-A0A1E5VQ69-F1
#
_entry.id   AF-A0A1E5VQ69-F1
#
_cell.length_a   1.000
_cell.length_b   1.000
_cell.length_c   1.000
_cell.angle_alpha   90.00
_cell.angle_beta   90.00
_cell.angle_gamma   90.00
#
_symmetry.space_group_name_H-M   'P 1'
#
loop_
_entity.id
_entity.type
_entity.pdbx_description
1 polymer ?
#
loop_
_entity_poly.entity_id
_entity_poly.type
_entity_poly.pdbx_seq_one_letter_code
_entity_poly.pdbx_strand_id
1 'polypeptide(L)'
;MSAPMEISFSAPPPPPDAACTVVVAPSLLPASAVSSSPPPQHQQQQQVAAAAAAVVAPSPADDKVLVSVEVLLHATSAARHEDVQAAVERMLEARSLSYVDGPVPIPADNSFLLENVKRIQICDTDEWVENHKVAKLFQKIQEMVEEESNLVFVLIDEVESLAAARQAAISGSEPSDSIRVVNALLTQMDKLKSWPNVIILTTSNITTAIDIAFVDRADIKAYVGPPTLPARYEILRSCIQELLRVGILTYPQGGSVPCIMNYSTLKEKKHCPEAVEPHGALHLSSLLYEAAELCEGLSGRSLRKLPFLAHASVANPSCCDASTFMHTLIQTAQREISESRG
;
A
#
# COMPACT_ATOMS: atom_id res chain seq x y z
N MET A 1 -41.98 14.42 -18.11
CA MET A 1 -41.97 15.81 -17.60
C MET A 1 -41.05 15.84 -16.40
N SER A 2 -40.18 16.84 -16.30
CA SER A 2 -39.01 16.83 -15.42
C SER A 2 -39.31 17.30 -13.99
N ALA A 3 -38.64 16.68 -13.00
CA ALA A 3 -38.30 17.25 -11.69
C ALA A 3 -37.05 16.49 -11.16
N PRO A 4 -36.22 17.10 -10.29
CA PRO A 4 -34.79 16.77 -10.23
C PRO A 4 -34.39 15.74 -9.16
N MET A 5 -33.15 15.25 -9.30
CA MET A 5 -32.42 14.40 -8.36
C MET A 5 -31.67 15.30 -7.35
N GLU A 6 -31.89 15.13 -6.04
CA GLU A 6 -31.10 15.83 -5.03
C GLU A 6 -29.74 15.15 -4.82
N ILE A 7 -28.70 15.98 -4.64
CA ILE A 7 -27.33 15.54 -4.35
C ILE A 7 -26.99 15.99 -2.94
N SER A 8 -26.70 15.04 -2.04
CA SER A 8 -26.24 15.34 -0.69
C SER A 8 -24.71 15.27 -0.63
N PHE A 9 -24.08 16.34 -0.14
CA PHE A 9 -22.64 16.42 0.10
C PHE A 9 -22.38 16.45 1.62
N SER A 10 -21.48 15.59 2.09
CA SER A 10 -20.96 15.65 3.47
C SER A 10 -19.66 16.46 3.51
N ALA A 11 -19.57 17.43 4.42
CA ALA A 11 -18.40 18.28 4.60
C ALA A 11 -17.49 17.75 5.74
N PRO A 12 -16.15 17.97 5.67
CA PRO A 12 -15.20 17.41 6.62
C PRO A 12 -15.20 18.10 8.00
N PRO A 13 -14.76 17.41 9.07
CA PRO A 13 -14.70 17.96 10.43
C PRO A 13 -13.50 18.91 10.67
N PRO A 14 -13.60 19.85 11.62
CA PRO A 14 -12.51 20.76 12.00
C PRO A 14 -11.48 20.10 12.96
N PRO A 15 -10.25 20.65 13.05
CA PRO A 15 -9.14 20.10 13.85
C PRO A 15 -9.24 20.43 15.36
N PRO A 16 -8.48 19.72 16.22
CA PRO A 16 -8.45 19.95 17.66
C PRO A 16 -7.41 21.01 18.07
N ASP A 17 -7.63 21.69 19.20
CA ASP A 17 -6.55 22.45 19.84
C ASP A 17 -6.68 22.56 21.39
N ALA A 18 -5.54 22.90 22.00
CA ALA A 18 -5.09 22.54 23.35
C ALA A 18 -5.79 23.15 24.60
N ALA A 19 -6.00 22.26 25.59
CA ALA A 19 -5.49 22.33 26.98
C ALA A 19 -6.06 23.30 28.07
N CYS A 20 -5.87 22.83 29.32
CA CYS A 20 -5.87 23.55 30.61
C CYS A 20 -7.24 23.97 31.21
N THR A 21 -7.55 23.82 32.52
CA THR A 21 -6.76 23.33 33.68
C THR A 21 -7.64 23.10 34.95
N VAL A 22 -7.47 21.96 35.66
CA VAL A 22 -7.62 21.72 37.15
C VAL A 22 -9.05 22.00 37.77
N VAL A 23 -9.59 21.44 38.87
CA VAL A 23 -9.05 20.91 40.15
C VAL A 23 -10.00 19.91 40.88
N VAL A 24 -9.39 19.04 41.71
CA VAL A 24 -9.89 18.22 42.84
C VAL A 24 -10.77 16.98 42.57
N ALA A 25 -10.39 15.89 43.26
CA ALA A 25 -11.03 14.59 43.29
C ALA A 25 -11.87 14.38 44.59
N PRO A 26 -11.94 13.20 45.24
CA PRO A 26 -13.17 12.38 45.21
C PRO A 26 -13.75 12.10 46.61
N SER A 27 -14.79 11.26 46.71
CA SER A 27 -14.73 9.98 47.47
C SER A 27 -16.09 9.35 47.86
N LEU A 28 -16.08 8.01 47.88
CA LEU A 28 -16.79 7.09 48.80
C LEU A 28 -18.31 6.82 48.68
N LEU A 29 -18.58 5.56 48.28
CA LEU A 29 -19.64 4.63 48.70
C LEU A 29 -19.77 4.54 50.26
N PRO A 30 -20.81 3.92 50.89
CA PRO A 30 -21.54 2.74 50.38
C PRO A 30 -23.02 2.51 50.81
N ALA A 31 -23.51 1.31 50.45
CA ALA A 31 -24.38 0.43 51.24
C ALA A 31 -25.93 0.47 51.10
N SER A 32 -26.43 -0.60 50.45
CA SER A 32 -27.36 -1.59 51.05
C SER A 32 -28.87 -1.35 51.13
N ALA A 33 -29.57 -2.15 50.30
CA ALA A 33 -30.51 -3.22 50.71
C ALA A 33 -32.05 -3.01 50.64
N VAL A 34 -32.72 -4.18 50.55
CA VAL A 34 -34.16 -4.49 50.72
C VAL A 34 -35.07 -4.01 49.55
N SER A 35 -35.56 -4.84 48.63
CA SER A 35 -36.33 -6.11 48.70
C SER A 35 -37.79 -5.97 49.19
N SER A 36 -38.73 -5.75 48.27
CA SER A 36 -40.10 -6.29 48.42
C SER A 36 -40.87 -6.40 47.08
N SER A 37 -41.64 -7.48 46.98
CA SER A 37 -42.62 -7.87 45.95
C SER A 37 -43.74 -8.65 46.69
N PRO A 38 -44.88 -9.08 46.08
CA PRO A 38 -45.44 -8.83 44.75
C PRO A 38 -46.99 -8.46 44.80
N PRO A 39 -48.01 -9.10 44.14
CA PRO A 39 -49.17 -8.42 43.51
C PRO A 39 -50.54 -8.99 44.03
N PRO A 40 -51.61 -9.43 43.29
CA PRO A 40 -52.13 -9.20 41.91
C PRO A 40 -53.69 -9.08 41.74
N GLN A 41 -54.18 -9.07 40.47
CA GLN A 41 -55.49 -9.53 39.91
C GLN A 41 -56.76 -8.62 39.87
N HIS A 42 -57.28 -8.36 38.64
CA HIS A 42 -58.53 -8.89 38.02
C HIS A 42 -58.83 -8.11 36.71
N GLN A 43 -58.84 -8.74 35.52
CA GLN A 43 -59.99 -9.32 34.79
C GLN A 43 -61.13 -8.37 34.39
N GLN A 44 -61.32 -8.13 33.07
CA GLN A 44 -62.52 -8.56 32.32
C GLN A 44 -62.39 -8.36 30.79
N GLN A 45 -63.18 -9.12 30.03
CA GLN A 45 -63.24 -9.12 28.56
C GLN A 45 -64.46 -8.31 28.07
N GLN A 46 -64.36 -7.67 26.91
CA GLN A 46 -65.52 -7.57 26.00
C GLN A 46 -65.10 -7.35 24.54
N GLN A 47 -65.94 -7.81 23.62
CA GLN A 47 -65.64 -8.01 22.20
C GLN A 47 -66.81 -7.46 21.37
N VAL A 48 -66.55 -6.57 20.42
CA VAL A 48 -67.53 -6.08 19.42
C VAL A 48 -66.84 -6.00 18.05
N ALA A 49 -67.60 -6.19 16.97
CA ALA A 49 -67.09 -6.75 15.72
C ALA A 49 -66.84 -5.75 14.57
N ALA A 50 -65.94 -6.19 13.68
CA ALA A 50 -65.94 -6.04 12.22
C ALA A 50 -66.17 -4.66 11.56
N ALA A 51 -65.10 -4.17 10.92
CA ALA A 51 -65.17 -3.50 9.61
C ALA A 51 -63.96 -3.94 8.77
N ALA A 52 -64.18 -4.26 7.50
CA ALA A 52 -63.13 -4.80 6.62
C ALA A 52 -62.28 -3.68 6.02
N ALA A 53 -60.95 -3.85 6.04
CA ALA A 53 -60.00 -3.12 5.22
C ALA A 53 -59.03 -4.13 4.58
N ALA A 54 -58.68 -3.91 3.31
CA ALA A 54 -58.06 -4.92 2.46
C ALA A 54 -56.64 -5.30 2.91
N VAL A 55 -56.31 -6.58 2.75
CA VAL A 55 -54.92 -7.08 2.82
C VAL A 55 -54.16 -6.54 1.62
N VAL A 56 -53.38 -5.48 1.82
CA VAL A 56 -52.33 -5.08 0.88
C VAL A 56 -51.17 -6.03 1.09
N ALA A 57 -50.98 -6.97 0.17
CA ALA A 57 -49.75 -7.73 0.10
C ALA A 57 -48.58 -6.76 -0.18
N PRO A 58 -47.44 -6.86 0.52
CA PRO A 58 -46.25 -6.11 0.12
C PRO A 58 -45.85 -6.57 -1.28
N SER A 59 -45.63 -5.61 -2.20
CA SER A 59 -45.01 -5.90 -3.48
C SER A 59 -43.62 -6.50 -3.24
N PRO A 60 -43.13 -7.41 -4.09
CA PRO A 60 -41.74 -7.83 -4.00
C PRO A 60 -40.88 -6.59 -4.18
N ALA A 61 -40.07 -6.27 -3.17
CA ALA A 61 -38.92 -5.41 -3.39
C ALA A 61 -38.01 -6.12 -4.40
N ASP A 62 -37.29 -5.36 -5.21
CA ASP A 62 -36.23 -5.90 -6.06
C ASP A 62 -35.16 -6.54 -5.14
N ASP A 63 -35.22 -7.86 -4.91
CA ASP A 63 -34.16 -8.66 -4.27
C ASP A 63 -32.97 -8.78 -5.23
N LYS A 64 -32.39 -7.63 -5.56
CA LYS A 64 -31.13 -7.50 -6.31
C LYS A 64 -29.99 -7.70 -5.33
N VAL A 65 -29.46 -8.91 -5.29
CA VAL A 65 -28.19 -9.20 -4.62
C VAL A 65 -27.11 -8.38 -5.33
N LEU A 66 -26.45 -7.49 -4.60
CA LEU A 66 -25.28 -6.77 -5.08
C LEU A 66 -24.12 -7.76 -5.12
N VAL A 67 -23.34 -7.78 -6.21
CA VAL A 67 -22.18 -8.67 -6.32
C VAL A 67 -20.98 -7.89 -6.80
N SER A 68 -19.87 -7.98 -6.06
CA SER A 68 -18.62 -7.32 -6.42
C SER A 68 -17.98 -7.99 -7.65
N VAL A 69 -17.38 -7.21 -8.55
CA VAL A 69 -16.74 -7.73 -9.77
C VAL A 69 -15.36 -7.13 -9.96
N GLU A 70 -14.33 -7.97 -10.06
CA GLU A 70 -12.99 -7.57 -10.49
C GLU A 70 -12.86 -7.64 -12.01
N VAL A 71 -12.33 -6.56 -12.60
CA VAL A 71 -12.08 -6.44 -14.04
C VAL A 71 -10.61 -6.11 -14.26
N LEU A 72 -9.84 -7.07 -14.78
CA LEU A 72 -8.44 -6.90 -15.12
C LEU A 72 -8.32 -6.40 -16.56
N LEU A 73 -7.80 -5.19 -16.76
CA LEU A 73 -7.55 -4.62 -18.09
C LEU A 73 -6.32 -5.25 -18.77
N HIS A 74 -6.28 -5.18 -20.11
CA HIS A 74 -5.04 -5.40 -20.84
C HIS A 74 -4.05 -4.24 -20.61
N ALA A 75 -2.75 -4.55 -20.51
CA ALA A 75 -1.70 -3.54 -20.29
C ALA A 75 -1.54 -2.54 -21.44
N THR A 76 -2.12 -2.83 -22.60
CA THR A 76 -2.19 -1.97 -23.79
C THR A 76 -3.52 -1.21 -23.90
N SER A 77 -4.45 -1.40 -22.96
CA SER A 77 -5.76 -0.73 -22.95
C SER A 77 -5.60 0.76 -22.68
N ALA A 78 -6.25 1.58 -23.50
CA ALA A 78 -6.43 3.02 -23.29
C ALA A 78 -7.89 3.39 -22.98
N ALA A 79 -8.76 2.40 -22.75
CA ALA A 79 -10.17 2.61 -22.45
C ALA A 79 -10.37 3.25 -21.06
N ARG A 80 -11.38 4.12 -20.95
CA ARG A 80 -11.75 4.74 -19.66
C ARG A 80 -12.49 3.72 -18.80
N HIS A 81 -12.26 3.77 -17.49
CA HIS A 81 -12.87 2.84 -16.53
C HIS A 81 -14.41 2.83 -16.60
N GLU A 82 -15.04 4.00 -16.81
CA GLU A 82 -16.49 4.15 -16.98
C GLU A 82 -17.03 3.36 -18.19
N ASP A 83 -16.34 3.44 -19.34
CA ASP A 83 -16.76 2.76 -20.58
C ASP A 83 -16.64 1.23 -20.43
N VAL A 84 -15.60 0.77 -19.72
CA VAL A 84 -15.41 -0.65 -19.39
C VAL A 84 -16.46 -1.13 -18.38
N GLN A 85 -16.70 -0.38 -17.31
CA GLN A 85 -17.70 -0.70 -16.29
C GLN A 85 -19.08 -0.87 -16.94
N ALA A 86 -19.55 0.13 -17.70
CA ALA A 86 -20.85 0.08 -18.35
C ALA A 86 -20.96 -1.06 -19.40
N ALA A 87 -19.84 -1.52 -19.96
CA ALA A 87 -19.81 -2.67 -20.88
C ALA A 87 -19.85 -4.02 -20.12
N VAL A 88 -19.22 -4.11 -18.95
CA VAL A 88 -19.26 -5.30 -18.08
C VAL A 88 -20.63 -5.43 -17.40
N GLU A 89 -21.20 -4.34 -16.90
CA GLU A 89 -22.57 -4.32 -16.33
C GLU A 89 -23.60 -4.85 -17.33
N ARG A 90 -23.65 -4.28 -18.55
CA ARG A 90 -24.54 -4.77 -19.63
C ARG A 90 -24.29 -6.24 -20.01
N MET A 91 -23.04 -6.71 -19.94
CA MET A 91 -22.71 -8.12 -20.22
C MET A 91 -23.26 -9.07 -19.13
N LEU A 92 -23.23 -8.63 -17.87
CA LEU A 92 -23.71 -9.41 -16.72
C LEU A 92 -25.24 -9.37 -16.60
N GLU A 93 -25.86 -8.19 -16.75
CA GLU A 93 -27.33 -8.04 -16.74
C GLU A 93 -28.02 -8.85 -17.84
N ALA A 94 -27.39 -8.97 -19.02
CA ALA A 94 -27.94 -9.73 -20.14
C ALA A 94 -27.85 -11.26 -19.98
N ARG A 95 -27.31 -11.78 -18.87
CA ARG A 95 -27.06 -13.21 -18.66
C ARG A 95 -27.67 -13.74 -17.36
N SER A 96 -28.51 -14.77 -17.46
CA SER A 96 -28.83 -15.65 -16.33
C SER A 96 -27.65 -16.59 -16.04
N LEU A 97 -26.70 -16.13 -15.22
CA LEU A 97 -25.52 -16.91 -14.83
C LEU A 97 -25.83 -17.87 -13.68
N SER A 98 -25.63 -19.17 -13.90
CA SER A 98 -25.51 -20.15 -12.80
C SER A 98 -24.08 -20.10 -12.26
N TYR A 99 -23.92 -19.70 -11.01
CA TYR A 99 -22.62 -19.41 -10.43
C TYR A 99 -21.83 -20.68 -10.08
N VAL A 100 -20.58 -20.75 -10.53
CA VAL A 100 -19.55 -21.69 -10.11
C VAL A 100 -18.26 -20.90 -10.04
N ASP A 101 -17.49 -21.02 -8.96
CA ASP A 101 -16.28 -20.21 -8.76
C ASP A 101 -15.30 -20.35 -9.94
N GLY A 102 -15.03 -19.23 -10.62
CA GLY A 102 -14.20 -19.20 -11.81
C GLY A 102 -14.27 -17.89 -12.59
N PRO A 103 -13.39 -17.70 -13.60
CA PRO A 103 -13.43 -16.53 -14.47
C PRO A 103 -14.67 -16.55 -15.37
N VAL A 104 -15.35 -15.41 -15.52
CA VAL A 104 -16.50 -15.28 -16.43
C VAL A 104 -16.00 -15.30 -17.88
N PRO A 105 -16.46 -16.22 -18.74
CA PRO A 105 -16.04 -16.27 -20.14
C PRO A 105 -16.59 -15.05 -20.89
N ILE A 106 -15.67 -14.22 -21.39
CA ILE A 106 -15.98 -13.04 -22.19
C ILE A 106 -16.60 -13.48 -23.52
N PRO A 107 -17.80 -13.00 -23.89
CA PRO A 107 -18.44 -13.32 -25.16
C PRO A 107 -17.58 -12.95 -26.37
N ALA A 108 -17.54 -13.83 -27.37
CA ALA A 108 -16.87 -13.57 -28.66
C ALA A 108 -17.51 -12.40 -29.44
N ASP A 109 -18.78 -12.10 -29.15
CA ASP A 109 -19.59 -11.02 -29.70
C ASP A 109 -19.29 -9.62 -29.10
N ASN A 110 -18.53 -9.52 -28.00
CA ASN A 110 -18.17 -8.24 -27.40
C ASN A 110 -16.70 -7.87 -27.69
N SER A 111 -16.45 -7.37 -28.89
CA SER A 111 -15.11 -6.95 -29.37
C SER A 111 -14.43 -5.93 -28.45
N PHE A 112 -15.19 -5.00 -27.87
CA PHE A 112 -14.65 -3.98 -26.96
C PHE A 112 -14.09 -4.59 -25.66
N LEU A 113 -14.79 -5.55 -25.06
CA LEU A 113 -14.28 -6.25 -23.87
C LEU A 113 -13.09 -7.15 -24.22
N LEU A 114 -13.09 -7.82 -25.37
CA LEU A 114 -11.95 -8.67 -25.78
C LEU A 114 -10.65 -7.89 -26.02
N GLU A 115 -10.73 -6.65 -26.51
CA GLU A 115 -9.56 -5.80 -26.76
C GLU A 115 -9.03 -5.17 -25.46
N ASN A 116 -9.92 -4.81 -24.53
CA ASN A 116 -9.57 -3.97 -23.37
C ASN A 116 -9.52 -4.73 -22.03
N VAL A 117 -10.18 -5.89 -21.92
CA VAL A 117 -10.34 -6.65 -20.66
C VAL A 117 -9.75 -8.06 -20.79
N LYS A 118 -8.73 -8.32 -19.97
CA LYS A 118 -8.01 -9.61 -19.90
C LYS A 118 -8.74 -10.66 -19.08
N ARG A 119 -9.47 -10.26 -18.02
CA ARG A 119 -10.23 -11.17 -17.16
C ARG A 119 -11.37 -10.43 -16.46
N ILE A 120 -12.54 -11.06 -16.39
CA ILE A 120 -13.64 -10.67 -15.50
C ILE A 120 -13.80 -11.80 -14.48
N GLN A 121 -13.80 -11.45 -13.21
CA GLN A 121 -14.04 -12.39 -12.11
C GLN A 121 -15.08 -11.76 -11.20
N ILE A 122 -16.20 -12.45 -10.99
CA ILE A 122 -17.15 -12.04 -9.98
C ILE A 122 -16.59 -12.50 -8.63
N CYS A 123 -16.63 -11.61 -7.65
CA CYS A 123 -16.05 -11.80 -6.33
C CYS A 123 -17.18 -11.82 -5.31
N ASP A 124 -17.41 -12.97 -4.66
CA ASP A 124 -18.34 -13.05 -3.53
C ASP A 124 -17.72 -12.36 -2.31
N THR A 125 -17.97 -11.06 -2.26
CA THR A 125 -17.50 -10.12 -1.23
C THR A 125 -18.58 -9.08 -0.96
N ASP A 126 -19.72 -9.56 -0.45
CA ASP A 126 -20.56 -8.74 0.41
C ASP A 126 -19.74 -8.17 1.59
N GLU A 127 -20.11 -6.99 2.06
CA GLU A 127 -19.56 -6.39 3.27
C GLU A 127 -19.93 -7.20 4.52
N TRP A 128 -19.10 -8.20 4.87
CA TRP A 128 -19.20 -8.89 6.16
C TRP A 128 -18.02 -8.55 7.08
N VAL A 129 -18.40 -8.07 8.26
CA VAL A 129 -17.57 -7.39 9.25
C VAL A 129 -16.58 -8.35 9.92
N GLU A 130 -15.34 -7.86 10.04
CA GLU A 130 -14.26 -8.32 10.95
C GLU A 130 -13.73 -9.77 10.85
N ASN A 131 -12.43 -9.90 11.18
CA ASN A 131 -11.67 -11.14 11.36
C ASN A 131 -11.44 -12.09 10.15
N HIS A 132 -12.28 -12.11 9.11
CA HIS A 132 -12.26 -13.21 8.11
C HIS A 132 -11.39 -13.01 6.85
N LYS A 133 -10.91 -11.78 6.55
CA LYS A 133 -10.10 -11.51 5.35
C LYS A 133 -8.74 -12.24 5.35
N VAL A 134 -8.10 -12.36 6.51
CA VAL A 134 -6.82 -13.10 6.67
C VAL A 134 -7.03 -14.59 6.40
N ALA A 135 -8.12 -15.19 6.88
CA ALA A 135 -8.38 -16.62 6.66
C ALA A 135 -8.55 -16.96 5.17
N LYS A 136 -9.35 -16.18 4.42
CA LYS A 136 -9.52 -16.36 2.96
C LYS A 136 -8.21 -16.16 2.19
N LEU A 137 -7.40 -15.15 2.56
CA LEU A 137 -6.08 -14.92 1.95
C LEU A 137 -5.14 -16.13 2.14
N PHE A 138 -5.04 -16.64 3.37
CA PHE A 138 -4.15 -17.76 3.67
C PHE A 138 -4.65 -19.10 3.12
N GLN A 139 -5.96 -19.29 2.96
CA GLN A 139 -6.51 -20.43 2.21
C GLN A 139 -6.02 -20.42 0.76
N LYS A 140 -6.11 -19.28 0.06
CA LYS A 140 -5.62 -19.14 -1.31
C LYS A 140 -4.10 -19.33 -1.42
N ILE A 141 -3.33 -18.87 -0.41
CA ILE A 141 -1.90 -19.16 -0.35
C ILE A 141 -1.67 -20.67 -0.16
N GLN A 142 -2.45 -21.35 0.69
CA GLN A 142 -2.35 -22.79 0.88
C GLN A 142 -2.62 -23.57 -0.42
N GLU A 143 -3.67 -23.21 -1.17
CA GLU A 143 -3.96 -23.79 -2.49
C GLU A 143 -2.77 -23.65 -3.47
N MET A 144 -2.07 -22.50 -3.45
CA MET A 144 -0.85 -22.30 -4.26
C MET A 144 0.37 -23.08 -3.77
N VAL A 145 0.41 -23.44 -2.49
CA VAL A 145 1.51 -24.14 -1.81
C VAL A 145 1.35 -25.67 -1.90
N GLU A 146 0.13 -26.18 -1.97
CA GLU A 146 -0.19 -27.59 -2.20
C GLU A 146 0.30 -28.10 -3.57
N GLU A 147 0.49 -27.22 -4.54
CA GLU A 147 1.17 -27.52 -5.81
C GLU A 147 2.70 -27.58 -5.60
N GLU A 148 3.25 -28.80 -5.46
CA GLU A 148 4.69 -29.06 -5.23
C GLU A 148 5.65 -28.44 -6.28
N SER A 149 5.15 -28.10 -7.48
CA SER A 149 5.92 -27.41 -8.51
C SER A 149 6.21 -25.92 -8.21
N ASN A 150 5.50 -25.33 -7.25
CA ASN A 150 5.52 -23.90 -6.99
C ASN A 150 6.42 -23.57 -5.80
N LEU A 151 7.31 -22.60 -5.98
CA LEU A 151 8.03 -21.93 -4.87
C LEU A 151 7.29 -20.63 -4.52
N VAL A 152 6.70 -20.58 -3.33
CA VAL A 152 5.82 -19.49 -2.91
C VAL A 152 6.57 -18.52 -1.98
N PHE A 153 6.63 -17.25 -2.38
CA PHE A 153 7.15 -16.17 -1.56
C PHE A 153 5.99 -15.38 -0.92
N VAL A 154 5.95 -15.31 0.40
CA VAL A 154 4.98 -14.52 1.16
C VAL A 154 5.68 -13.29 1.73
N LEU A 155 5.39 -12.10 1.19
CA LEU A 155 5.91 -10.84 1.69
C LEU A 155 4.88 -10.18 2.62
N ILE A 156 5.30 -9.81 3.83
CA ILE A 156 4.52 -9.03 4.79
C ILE A 156 5.31 -7.75 5.11
N ASP A 157 4.82 -6.61 4.65
CA ASP A 157 5.47 -5.31 4.88
C ASP A 157 4.93 -4.63 6.15
N GLU A 158 5.72 -3.69 6.69
CA GLU A 158 5.39 -2.83 7.84
C GLU A 158 4.80 -3.58 9.06
N VAL A 159 5.41 -4.70 9.47
CA VAL A 159 4.88 -5.56 10.57
C VAL A 159 4.79 -4.85 11.94
N GLU A 160 5.43 -3.69 12.11
CA GLU A 160 5.24 -2.80 13.26
C GLU A 160 3.81 -2.27 13.39
N SER A 161 3.06 -2.15 12.29
CA SER A 161 1.66 -1.71 12.32
C SER A 161 0.77 -2.70 13.09
N LEU A 162 1.03 -3.99 12.89
CA LEU A 162 0.38 -5.11 13.58
C LEU A 162 0.78 -5.14 15.07
N ALA A 163 2.04 -4.84 15.37
CA ALA A 163 2.53 -4.71 16.74
C ALA A 163 1.84 -3.54 17.47
N ALA A 164 1.72 -2.38 16.82
CA ALA A 164 1.08 -1.20 17.36
C ALA A 164 -0.41 -1.43 17.66
N ALA A 165 -1.16 -2.02 16.73
CA ALA A 165 -2.57 -2.37 16.92
C ALA A 165 -2.76 -3.36 18.10
N ARG A 166 -1.85 -4.34 18.25
CA ARG A 166 -1.87 -5.26 19.39
C ARG A 166 -1.65 -4.54 20.73
N GLN A 167 -0.71 -3.57 20.79
CA GLN A 167 -0.47 -2.78 22.01
C GLN A 167 -1.63 -1.83 22.34
N ALA A 168 -2.19 -1.15 21.33
CA ALA A 168 -3.32 -0.22 21.48
C ALA A 168 -4.60 -0.91 22.01
N ALA A 169 -4.84 -2.15 21.57
CA ALA A 169 -5.95 -2.95 22.10
C ALA A 169 -5.69 -3.49 23.52
N ILE A 170 -4.43 -3.75 23.91
CA ILE A 170 -4.07 -4.11 25.30
C ILE A 170 -4.25 -2.90 26.24
N SER A 171 -3.97 -1.67 25.78
CA SER A 171 -4.26 -0.44 26.54
C SER A 171 -5.73 -0.04 26.56
N GLY A 172 -6.62 -0.78 25.89
CA GLY A 172 -8.07 -0.53 25.85
C GLY A 172 -8.50 0.65 24.98
N SER A 173 -7.64 1.13 24.06
CA SER A 173 -7.96 2.22 23.13
C SER A 173 -8.47 1.75 21.77
N GLU A 174 -8.29 0.47 21.43
CA GLU A 174 -8.85 -0.18 20.24
C GLU A 174 -9.72 -1.41 20.60
N PRO A 175 -10.66 -1.83 19.72
CA PRO A 175 -11.45 -3.03 19.92
C PRO A 175 -10.57 -4.30 19.95
N SER A 176 -11.08 -5.35 20.63
CA SER A 176 -10.36 -6.62 20.84
C SER A 176 -9.99 -7.36 19.55
N ASP A 177 -10.62 -6.98 18.45
CA ASP A 177 -10.56 -7.63 17.14
C ASP A 177 -9.23 -7.39 16.42
N SER A 178 -8.57 -6.24 16.66
CA SER A 178 -7.17 -6.03 16.23
C SER A 178 -6.25 -7.16 16.73
N ILE A 179 -6.39 -7.58 17.99
CA ILE A 179 -5.60 -8.68 18.58
C ILE A 179 -5.98 -10.03 17.95
N ARG A 180 -7.27 -10.26 17.64
CA ARG A 180 -7.74 -11.50 16.99
C ARG A 180 -7.16 -11.63 15.59
N VAL A 181 -7.14 -10.55 14.81
CA VAL A 181 -6.54 -10.51 13.47
C VAL A 181 -5.03 -10.80 13.52
N VAL A 182 -4.29 -10.18 14.44
CA VAL A 182 -2.84 -10.41 14.58
C VAL A 182 -2.54 -11.86 15.00
N ASN A 183 -3.27 -12.41 15.98
CA ASN A 183 -3.10 -13.80 16.41
C ASN A 183 -3.49 -14.80 15.30
N ALA A 184 -4.54 -14.51 14.52
CA ALA A 184 -4.93 -15.32 13.38
C ALA A 184 -3.83 -15.31 12.30
N LEU A 185 -3.27 -14.14 11.97
CA LEU A 185 -2.16 -13.99 11.04
C LEU A 185 -0.95 -14.82 11.47
N LEU A 186 -0.49 -14.67 12.71
CA LEU A 186 0.63 -15.43 13.26
C LEU A 186 0.37 -16.94 13.19
N THR A 187 -0.85 -17.38 13.53
CA THR A 187 -1.24 -18.80 13.47
C THR A 187 -1.21 -19.37 12.05
N GLN A 188 -1.63 -18.60 11.05
CA GLN A 188 -1.58 -19.06 9.65
C GLN A 188 -0.14 -19.01 9.11
N MET A 189 0.66 -18.03 9.52
CA MET A 189 2.09 -17.95 9.19
C MET A 189 2.87 -19.16 9.74
N ASP A 190 2.54 -19.61 10.96
CA ASP A 190 3.12 -20.83 11.55
C ASP A 190 2.75 -22.10 10.76
N LYS A 191 1.54 -22.19 10.17
CA LYS A 191 1.17 -23.29 9.27
C LYS A 191 1.92 -23.26 7.95
N LEU A 192 2.21 -22.07 7.40
CA LEU A 192 2.98 -21.96 6.16
C LEU A 192 4.44 -22.37 6.37
N LYS A 193 5.00 -22.17 7.57
CA LYS A 193 6.39 -22.54 7.89
C LYS A 193 6.68 -24.05 7.81
N SER A 194 5.68 -24.93 7.86
CA SER A 194 5.90 -26.38 7.71
C SER A 194 6.10 -26.84 6.25
N TRP A 195 5.87 -25.98 5.27
CA TRP A 195 5.95 -26.33 3.85
C TRP A 195 7.35 -26.04 3.29
N PRO A 196 8.03 -27.01 2.66
CA PRO A 196 9.42 -26.86 2.20
C PRO A 196 9.56 -25.90 1.01
N ASN A 197 8.46 -25.59 0.33
CA ASN A 197 8.36 -24.73 -0.84
C ASN A 197 7.85 -23.31 -0.52
N VAL A 198 7.90 -22.89 0.76
CA VAL A 198 7.48 -21.54 1.19
C VAL A 198 8.64 -20.75 1.77
N ILE A 199 8.78 -19.49 1.34
CA ILE A 199 9.71 -18.51 1.91
C ILE A 199 8.90 -17.30 2.37
N ILE A 200 8.96 -17.01 3.67
CA ILE A 200 8.28 -15.86 4.28
C ILE A 200 9.29 -14.74 4.47
N LEU A 201 8.99 -13.56 3.92
CA LEU A 201 9.78 -12.34 4.02
C LEU A 201 8.98 -11.30 4.79
N THR A 202 9.58 -10.70 5.81
CA THR A 202 8.94 -9.67 6.62
C THR A 202 9.82 -8.42 6.69
N THR A 203 9.25 -7.25 6.44
CA THR A 203 9.94 -5.96 6.56
C THR A 203 9.34 -5.11 7.67
N SER A 204 10.18 -4.29 8.31
CA SER A 204 9.77 -3.37 9.36
C SER A 204 10.64 -2.12 9.37
N ASN A 205 10.03 -0.94 9.50
CA ASN A 205 10.74 0.34 9.57
C ASN A 205 11.18 0.70 11.00
N ILE A 206 10.56 0.12 12.03
CA ILE A 206 10.80 0.46 13.44
C ILE A 206 11.51 -0.69 14.16
N THR A 207 12.84 -0.65 14.14
CA THR A 207 13.71 -1.69 14.74
C THR A 207 13.48 -1.97 16.22
N THR A 208 12.93 -0.99 16.96
CA THR A 208 12.66 -1.09 18.41
C THR A 208 11.23 -1.53 18.76
N ALA A 209 10.29 -1.47 17.81
CA ALA A 209 8.86 -1.72 18.06
C ALA A 209 8.33 -3.02 17.42
N ILE A 210 9.22 -3.85 16.87
CA ILE A 210 8.86 -5.16 16.31
C ILE A 210 8.33 -6.05 17.45
N ASP A 211 7.14 -6.62 17.29
CA ASP A 211 6.57 -7.56 18.24
C ASP A 211 7.47 -8.81 18.37
N ILE A 212 7.78 -9.16 19.62
CA ILE A 212 8.59 -10.33 20.00
C ILE A 212 8.08 -11.60 19.30
N ALA A 213 6.76 -11.73 19.08
CA ALA A 213 6.16 -12.87 18.40
C ALA A 213 6.63 -13.05 16.94
N PHE A 214 6.96 -11.98 16.21
CA PHE A 214 7.60 -12.08 14.88
C PHE A 214 9.11 -12.35 15.02
N VAL A 215 9.75 -11.68 15.97
CA VAL A 215 11.20 -11.84 16.23
C VAL A 215 11.54 -13.29 16.60
N ASP A 216 10.73 -13.97 17.41
CA ASP A 216 10.97 -15.37 17.80
C ASP A 216 10.72 -16.37 16.66
N ARG A 217 9.95 -15.99 15.63
CA ARG A 217 9.64 -16.85 14.46
C ARG A 217 10.64 -16.72 13.31
N ALA A 218 11.35 -15.59 13.24
CA ALA A 218 12.30 -15.27 12.18
C ALA A 218 13.63 -16.02 12.35
N ASP A 219 13.93 -16.92 11.41
CA ASP A 219 15.19 -17.69 11.38
C ASP A 219 16.41 -16.83 11.02
N ILE A 220 16.20 -15.77 10.23
CA ILE A 220 17.21 -14.78 9.84
C ILE A 220 16.72 -13.39 10.22
N LYS A 221 17.59 -12.61 10.87
CA LYS A 221 17.32 -11.22 11.28
C LYS A 221 18.40 -10.33 10.68
N ALA A 222 18.04 -9.51 9.70
CA ALA A 222 18.96 -8.63 9.00
C ALA A 222 18.53 -7.16 9.20
N TYR A 223 19.39 -6.36 9.82
CA TYR A 223 19.21 -4.92 9.88
C TYR A 223 19.76 -4.27 8.60
N VAL A 224 18.90 -3.57 7.86
CA VAL A 224 19.27 -2.78 6.68
C VAL A 224 19.28 -1.30 7.06
N GLY A 225 20.46 -0.78 7.37
CA GLY A 225 20.66 0.63 7.67
C GLY A 225 20.63 1.54 6.43
N PRO A 226 20.76 2.87 6.63
CA PRO A 226 20.90 3.80 5.51
C PRO A 226 22.15 3.49 4.66
N PRO A 227 22.13 3.79 3.36
CA PRO A 227 23.20 3.41 2.44
C PRO A 227 24.55 4.06 2.81
N THR A 228 25.57 3.21 2.89
CA THR A 228 26.98 3.62 3.07
C THR A 228 27.46 4.46 1.87
N LEU A 229 28.52 5.27 2.05
CA LEU A 229 29.05 6.12 0.98
C LEU A 229 29.30 5.38 -0.36
N PRO A 230 29.90 4.17 -0.40
CA PRO A 230 30.01 3.40 -1.64
C PRO A 230 28.65 3.06 -2.28
N ALA A 231 27.66 2.69 -1.47
CA ALA A 231 26.31 2.39 -1.95
C ALA A 231 25.58 3.65 -2.44
N ARG A 232 25.73 4.79 -1.77
CA ARG A 232 25.17 6.09 -2.24
C ARG A 232 25.75 6.47 -3.60
N TYR A 233 27.06 6.32 -3.75
CA TYR A 233 27.75 6.57 -5.02
C TYR A 233 27.24 5.65 -6.13
N GLU A 234 27.17 4.34 -5.92
CA GLU A 234 26.69 3.41 -6.95
C GLU A 234 25.19 3.59 -7.27
N ILE A 235 24.34 3.94 -6.30
CA ILE A 235 22.93 4.30 -6.55
C ILE A 235 22.87 5.51 -7.48
N LEU A 236 23.51 6.62 -7.11
CA LEU A 236 23.51 7.83 -7.94
C LEU A 236 24.16 7.56 -9.31
N ARG A 237 25.26 6.79 -9.37
CA ARG A 237 25.91 6.39 -10.63
C ARG A 237 24.96 5.64 -11.54
N SER A 238 24.23 4.66 -11.02
CA SER A 238 23.25 3.90 -11.80
C SER A 238 22.18 4.82 -12.42
N CYS A 239 21.71 5.81 -11.67
CA CYS A 239 20.74 6.79 -12.16
C CYS A 239 21.33 7.70 -13.25
N ILE A 240 22.55 8.24 -13.07
CA ILE A 240 23.16 9.11 -14.09
C ILE A 240 23.52 8.33 -15.35
N GLN A 241 24.01 7.09 -15.22
CA GLN A 241 24.27 6.22 -16.36
C GLN A 241 22.99 5.91 -17.15
N GLU A 242 21.85 5.74 -16.48
CA GLU A 242 20.56 5.56 -17.14
C GLU A 242 20.11 6.85 -17.87
N LEU A 243 20.26 8.02 -17.26
CA LEU A 243 19.94 9.30 -17.92
C LEU A 243 20.83 9.58 -19.15
N LEU A 244 22.11 9.18 -19.10
CA LEU A 244 23.03 9.21 -20.24
C LEU A 244 22.64 8.18 -21.31
N ARG A 245 22.24 6.96 -20.91
CA ARG A 245 21.82 5.88 -21.81
C ARG A 245 20.55 6.21 -22.59
N VAL A 246 19.61 6.91 -21.96
CA VAL A 246 18.36 7.39 -22.58
C VAL A 246 18.58 8.68 -23.38
N GLY A 247 19.73 9.35 -23.22
CA GLY A 247 20.06 10.60 -23.93
C GLY A 247 19.41 11.85 -23.35
N ILE A 248 18.89 11.78 -22.12
CA ILE A 248 18.39 12.96 -21.37
C ILE A 248 19.57 13.87 -20.98
N LEU A 249 20.70 13.24 -20.63
CA LEU A 249 21.97 13.93 -20.44
C LEU A 249 22.84 13.76 -21.68
N THR A 250 23.38 14.87 -22.18
CA THR A 250 24.34 14.89 -23.28
C THR A 250 25.75 15.14 -22.74
N TYR A 251 26.76 14.67 -23.47
CA TYR A 251 28.15 15.02 -23.19
C TYR A 251 28.69 15.84 -24.37
N PRO A 252 29.15 17.09 -24.15
CA PRO A 252 29.45 18.02 -25.24
C PRO A 252 30.74 17.70 -26.00
N GLN A 253 31.62 16.86 -25.44
CA GLN A 253 32.78 16.32 -26.17
C GLN A 253 32.29 15.16 -27.02
N GLY A 254 32.32 15.30 -28.35
CA GLY A 254 31.73 14.37 -29.34
C GLY A 254 32.44 13.01 -29.48
N GLY A 255 32.60 12.28 -28.38
CA GLY A 255 33.10 10.91 -28.32
C GLY A 255 32.08 9.95 -27.71
N SER A 256 32.53 8.74 -27.38
CA SER A 256 31.71 7.76 -26.65
C SER A 256 31.21 8.34 -25.32
N VAL A 257 29.99 7.96 -24.91
CA VAL A 257 29.37 8.34 -23.63
C VAL A 257 30.38 8.14 -22.48
N PRO A 258 30.63 9.15 -21.62
CA PRO A 258 31.64 9.05 -20.58
C PRO A 258 31.25 7.96 -19.58
N CYS A 259 32.05 6.89 -19.51
CA CYS A 259 31.83 5.82 -18.55
C CYS A 259 32.18 6.31 -17.14
N ILE A 260 31.17 6.70 -16.37
CA ILE A 260 31.33 7.07 -14.96
C ILE A 260 31.90 5.86 -14.21
N MET A 261 33.05 6.07 -13.56
CA MET A 261 33.83 5.01 -12.92
C MET A 261 33.07 4.43 -11.73
N ASN A 262 33.28 3.14 -11.44
CA ASN A 262 32.80 2.56 -10.19
C ASN A 262 33.53 3.16 -8.97
N TYR A 263 32.95 2.98 -7.78
CA TYR A 263 33.49 3.55 -6.55
C TYR A 263 34.95 3.13 -6.26
N SER A 264 35.27 1.85 -6.46
CA SER A 264 36.61 1.29 -6.16
C SER A 264 37.69 1.92 -7.04
N THR A 265 37.48 1.95 -8.35
CA THR A 265 38.41 2.55 -9.32
C THR A 265 38.56 4.06 -9.11
N LEU A 266 37.48 4.77 -8.75
CA LEU A 266 37.58 6.19 -8.39
C LEU A 266 38.43 6.40 -7.12
N LYS A 267 38.25 5.56 -6.09
CA LYS A 267 38.99 5.64 -4.84
C LYS A 267 40.48 5.37 -5.04
N GLU A 268 40.83 4.39 -5.87
CA GLU A 268 42.22 4.09 -6.27
C GLU A 268 42.85 5.27 -7.01
N LYS A 269 42.16 5.83 -8.02
CA LYS A 269 42.67 6.98 -8.80
C LYS A 269 42.79 8.27 -8.00
N LYS A 270 41.94 8.50 -6.98
CA LYS A 270 42.11 9.61 -6.03
C LYS A 270 43.40 9.48 -5.20
N HIS A 271 43.97 8.28 -5.06
CA HIS A 271 45.22 8.06 -4.32
C HIS A 271 46.48 8.17 -5.20
N CYS A 272 46.37 7.92 -6.50
CA CYS A 272 47.47 8.04 -7.48
C CYS A 272 47.03 8.84 -8.73
N PRO A 273 47.21 10.18 -8.74
CA PRO A 273 46.69 11.06 -9.80
C PRO A 273 47.54 11.11 -11.09
N GLU A 274 48.54 10.23 -11.26
CA GLU A 274 49.52 10.30 -12.37
C GLU A 274 49.05 9.68 -13.71
N ALA A 275 47.80 9.22 -13.79
CA ALA A 275 47.24 8.66 -15.03
C ALA A 275 46.65 9.74 -15.95
N VAL A 276 47.02 9.71 -17.24
CA VAL A 276 46.38 10.52 -18.28
C VAL A 276 44.97 9.96 -18.55
N GLU A 277 43.97 10.57 -17.93
CA GLU A 277 42.61 10.05 -17.96
C GLU A 277 41.86 10.32 -19.27
N PRO A 278 41.08 9.35 -19.78
CA PRO A 278 40.23 9.57 -20.94
C PRO A 278 39.07 10.53 -20.61
N HIS A 279 39.01 11.63 -21.36
CA HIS A 279 37.78 12.35 -21.72
C HIS A 279 36.85 12.69 -20.54
N GLY A 280 37.38 13.37 -19.51
CA GLY A 280 36.60 13.99 -18.43
C GLY A 280 35.84 13.04 -17.50
N ALA A 281 35.95 11.72 -17.67
CA ALA A 281 35.27 10.74 -16.84
C ALA A 281 35.65 10.85 -15.35
N LEU A 282 36.91 11.18 -15.04
CA LEU A 282 37.38 11.43 -13.68
C LEU A 282 36.66 12.64 -13.04
N HIS A 283 36.43 13.70 -13.80
CA HIS A 283 35.77 14.92 -13.31
C HIS A 283 34.30 14.65 -12.95
N LEU A 284 33.54 14.04 -13.86
CA LEU A 284 32.14 13.65 -13.59
C LEU A 284 32.04 12.66 -12.43
N SER A 285 32.96 11.69 -12.35
CA SER A 285 33.02 10.72 -11.24
C SER A 285 33.35 11.42 -9.90
N SER A 286 34.19 12.46 -9.90
CA SER A 286 34.50 13.23 -8.70
C SER A 286 33.33 14.11 -8.23
N LEU A 287 32.59 14.75 -9.15
CA LEU A 287 31.38 15.51 -8.82
C LEU A 287 30.29 14.60 -8.25
N LEU A 288 30.12 13.41 -8.84
CA LEU A 288 29.18 12.40 -8.34
C LEU A 288 29.57 11.89 -6.94
N TYR A 289 30.86 11.79 -6.66
CA TYR A 289 31.38 11.43 -5.34
C TYR A 289 31.11 12.53 -4.30
N GLU A 290 31.30 13.80 -4.65
CA GLU A 290 30.92 14.94 -3.80
C GLU A 290 29.41 14.94 -3.48
N ALA A 291 28.56 14.70 -4.50
CA ALA A 291 27.12 14.52 -4.29
C ALA A 291 26.81 13.34 -3.34
N ALA A 292 27.51 12.21 -3.49
CA ALA A 292 27.33 11.04 -2.63
C ALA A 292 27.81 11.25 -1.19
N GLU A 293 28.88 12.04 -0.98
CA GLU A 293 29.32 12.45 0.36
C GLU A 293 28.25 13.30 1.05
N LEU A 294 27.75 14.34 0.37
CA LEU A 294 26.69 15.21 0.88
C LEU A 294 25.43 14.44 1.28
N CYS A 295 25.00 13.46 0.49
CA CYS A 295 23.78 12.66 0.72
C CYS A 295 23.81 11.72 1.95
N GLU A 296 24.64 11.98 2.95
CA GLU A 296 24.67 11.22 4.20
C GLU A 296 23.33 11.28 4.95
N GLY A 297 22.87 10.12 5.43
CA GLY A 297 21.59 9.95 6.10
C GLY A 297 20.38 9.80 5.16
N LEU A 298 20.50 10.10 3.87
CA LEU A 298 19.38 9.96 2.92
C LEU A 298 19.04 8.49 2.65
N SER A 299 17.75 8.20 2.56
CA SER A 299 17.24 6.86 2.20
C SER A 299 17.54 6.51 0.74
N GLY A 300 17.54 5.21 0.41
CA GLY A 300 17.64 4.74 -0.98
C GLY A 300 16.53 5.30 -1.88
N ARG A 301 15.33 5.55 -1.34
CA ARG A 301 14.21 6.19 -2.05
C ARG A 301 14.52 7.64 -2.36
N SER A 302 15.01 8.41 -1.38
CA SER A 302 15.42 9.80 -1.54
C SER A 302 16.55 9.93 -2.58
N LEU A 303 17.57 9.08 -2.51
CA LEU A 303 18.67 9.06 -3.49
C LEU A 303 18.20 8.82 -4.93
N ARG A 304 17.20 7.95 -5.14
CA ARG A 304 16.63 7.72 -6.48
C ARG A 304 15.68 8.83 -6.94
N LYS A 305 15.14 9.64 -6.01
CA LYS A 305 14.33 10.85 -6.29
C LYS A 305 15.20 12.05 -6.72
N LEU A 306 16.43 12.19 -6.19
CA LEU A 306 17.31 13.33 -6.45
C LEU A 306 17.55 13.65 -7.95
N PRO A 307 17.82 12.69 -8.86
CA PRO A 307 18.03 13.00 -10.28
C PRO A 307 16.79 13.59 -10.96
N PHE A 308 15.58 13.18 -10.55
CA PHE A 308 14.34 13.75 -11.06
C PHE A 308 14.15 15.20 -10.59
N LEU A 309 14.41 15.48 -9.30
CA LEU A 309 14.36 16.84 -8.75
C LEU A 309 15.42 17.76 -9.36
N ALA A 310 16.62 17.23 -9.60
CA ALA A 310 17.70 17.94 -10.26
C ALA A 310 17.31 18.31 -11.70
N HIS A 311 16.77 17.35 -12.47
CA HIS A 311 16.28 17.61 -13.83
C HIS A 311 15.15 18.65 -13.87
N ALA A 312 14.18 18.55 -12.95
CA ALA A 312 13.12 19.54 -12.80
C ALA A 312 13.62 20.96 -12.43
N SER A 313 14.85 21.06 -11.88
CA SER A 313 15.49 22.34 -11.53
C SER A 313 16.38 22.91 -12.65
N VAL A 314 16.57 22.19 -13.78
CA VAL A 314 17.37 22.65 -14.92
C VAL A 314 16.54 23.57 -15.83
N ALA A 315 17.10 24.73 -16.19
CA ALA A 315 16.42 25.73 -17.01
C ALA A 315 16.05 25.28 -18.44
N ASN A 316 16.81 24.33 -19.02
CA ASN A 316 16.57 23.75 -20.35
C ASN A 316 16.42 22.22 -20.26
N PRO A 317 15.19 21.68 -20.12
CA PRO A 317 14.96 20.24 -19.91
C PRO A 317 15.34 19.34 -21.08
N SER A 318 15.42 19.90 -22.31
CA SER A 318 15.57 19.16 -23.57
C SER A 318 17.02 18.95 -24.03
N CYS A 319 17.99 19.61 -23.41
CA CYS A 319 19.42 19.42 -23.70
C CYS A 319 20.23 19.84 -22.47
N CYS A 320 20.42 18.90 -21.54
CA CYS A 320 21.23 19.14 -20.35
C CYS A 320 22.62 18.52 -20.50
N ASP A 321 23.66 19.34 -20.38
CA ASP A 321 25.04 18.86 -20.28
C ASP A 321 25.25 18.11 -18.95
N ALA A 322 25.90 16.96 -19.02
CA ALA A 322 26.18 16.12 -17.86
C ALA A 322 26.99 16.85 -16.76
N SER A 323 27.92 17.74 -17.10
CA SER A 323 28.70 18.47 -16.09
C SER A 323 27.84 19.46 -15.32
N THR A 324 27.02 20.22 -16.05
CA THR A 324 26.03 21.16 -15.52
C THR A 324 25.01 20.42 -14.64
N PHE A 325 24.51 19.27 -15.10
CA PHE A 325 23.58 18.44 -14.33
C PHE A 325 24.17 17.96 -13.00
N MET A 326 25.44 17.54 -12.96
CA MET A 326 26.08 17.11 -11.72
C MET A 326 26.15 18.26 -10.69
N HIS A 327 26.41 19.49 -11.12
CA HIS A 327 26.34 20.65 -10.22
C HIS A 327 24.91 20.93 -9.72
N THR A 328 23.90 20.83 -10.59
CA THR A 328 22.49 20.93 -10.17
C THR A 328 22.09 19.81 -9.21
N LEU A 329 22.60 18.59 -9.40
CA LEU A 329 22.38 17.45 -8.49
C LEU A 329 22.98 17.71 -7.10
N ILE A 330 24.22 18.24 -7.03
CA ILE A 330 24.86 18.65 -5.77
C ILE A 330 24.01 19.69 -5.03
N GLN A 331 23.55 20.74 -5.72
CA GLN A 331 22.70 21.79 -5.14
C GLN A 331 21.34 21.24 -4.69
N THR A 332 20.76 20.31 -5.45
CA THR A 332 19.48 19.65 -5.12
C THR A 332 19.62 18.76 -3.90
N ALA A 333 20.72 18.00 -3.80
CA ALA A 333 21.03 17.20 -2.61
C ALA A 333 21.17 18.08 -1.36
N GLN A 334 21.92 19.18 -1.45
CA GLN A 334 22.06 20.15 -0.35
C GLN A 334 20.70 20.69 0.11
N ARG A 335 19.79 21.00 -0.83
CA ARG A 335 18.43 21.46 -0.52
C ARG A 335 17.62 20.38 0.20
N GLU A 336 17.50 19.18 -0.36
CA GLU A 336 16.71 18.08 0.24
C GLU A 336 17.24 17.73 1.65
N ILE A 337 18.56 17.81 1.89
CA ILE A 337 19.15 17.62 3.22
C ILE A 337 18.74 18.74 4.18
N SER A 338 18.75 20.01 3.72
CA SER A 338 18.32 21.14 4.54
C SER A 338 16.84 21.08 4.89
N GLU A 339 15.99 20.65 3.96
CA GLU A 339 14.56 20.43 4.16
C GLU A 339 14.30 19.23 5.09
N SER A 340 15.11 18.16 5.03
CA SER A 340 14.99 17.01 5.94
C SER A 340 15.48 17.24 7.37
N ARG A 341 16.08 18.41 7.65
CA ARG A 341 16.67 18.77 8.96
C ARG A 341 15.94 19.94 9.64
N GLY A 342 14.97 20.57 8.97
CA GLY A 342 14.12 21.64 9.50
C GLY A 342 12.81 21.12 10.07
#